data_AF-A0A7J9H2W7-F1
#
_entry.id   AF-A0A7J9H2W7-F1
#
_cell.length_a   1.000
_cell.length_b   1.000
_cell.length_c   1.000
_cell.angle_alpha   90.00
_cell.angle_beta   90.00
_cell.angle_gamma   90.00
#
_symmetry.space_group_name_H-M   'P 1'
#
loop_
_entity.id
_entity.type
_entity.pdbx_description
1 polymer ?
#
loop_
_entity_poly.entity_id
_entity_poly.type
_entity_poly.pdbx_seq_one_letter_code
_entity_poly.pdbx_strand_id
1 'polypeptide(L)'
;LSNSEVHPGFHDEVDIEFLGTTFGKPYTLQTNVYIRGSGDGEIIGREMKFHLWFDPTQDFHHYAIFWSPKEIIFLVDDVPIRRYQRKSDATFPLRPMWLYGSIWDASSWATEDGKYKADYNYQPFVAKFTGFKAGGCSAYSSPRCRPVSASPHRSGRLTMQQYKAMKWVQRYHLVYDYCKDPKRNHALTPECWN
;
A
#
# COMPACT_ATOMS: atom_id res chain seq x y z
N LEU A 1 -7.18 1.67 -2.14
CA LEU A 1 -8.42 0.91 -2.45
C LEU A 1 -9.22 0.87 -1.16
N SER A 2 -10.52 1.14 -1.15
CA SER A 2 -11.30 1.10 0.10
C SER A 2 -12.76 0.74 -0.16
N ASN A 3 -13.46 0.24 0.87
CA ASN A 3 -14.92 0.10 0.88
C ASN A 3 -15.59 0.79 2.07
N SER A 4 -14.97 1.86 2.59
CA SER A 4 -15.45 2.67 3.72
C SER A 4 -16.84 3.27 3.53
N GLU A 5 -17.22 3.65 2.31
CA GLU A 5 -18.57 4.17 2.04
C GLU A 5 -19.67 3.11 2.24
N VAL A 6 -19.36 1.84 1.98
CA VAL A 6 -20.32 0.73 2.11
C VAL A 6 -20.23 0.07 3.48
N HIS A 7 -19.08 0.16 4.14
CA HIS A 7 -18.81 -0.46 5.43
C HIS A 7 -18.16 0.53 6.41
N PRO A 8 -18.84 1.65 6.77
CA PRO A 8 -18.25 2.67 7.62
C PRO A 8 -17.87 2.11 9.00
N GLY A 9 -16.63 2.35 9.44
CA GLY A 9 -16.10 1.84 10.71
C GLY A 9 -15.77 0.33 10.70
N PHE A 10 -15.96 -0.34 9.57
CA PHE A 10 -15.75 -1.77 9.43
C PHE A 10 -15.27 -2.13 8.03
N HIS A 11 -14.46 -1.26 7.39
CA HIS A 11 -14.05 -1.43 6.00
C HIS A 11 -12.76 -2.21 5.82
N ASP A 12 -12.53 -2.64 4.59
CA ASP A 12 -11.26 -3.13 4.09
C ASP A 12 -10.59 -2.00 3.30
N GLU A 13 -9.28 -1.86 3.41
CA GLU A 13 -8.52 -0.84 2.71
C GLU A 13 -7.08 -1.29 2.43
N VAL A 14 -6.53 -0.82 1.30
CA VAL A 14 -5.20 -1.18 0.79
C VAL A 14 -4.56 0.05 0.17
N ASP A 15 -3.43 0.47 0.71
CA ASP A 15 -2.94 1.84 0.51
C ASP A 15 -1.56 1.92 -0.11
N ILE A 16 -1.38 2.95 -0.94
CA ILE A 16 -0.09 3.54 -1.29
C ILE A 16 -0.20 5.01 -0.92
N GLU A 17 0.61 5.46 0.02
CA GLU A 17 0.60 6.83 0.54
C GLU A 17 1.98 7.43 0.41
N PHE A 18 2.08 8.61 -0.22
CA PHE A 18 3.31 9.39 -0.23
C PHE A 18 3.27 10.35 0.94
N LEU A 19 4.11 10.08 1.93
CA LEU A 19 4.24 10.95 3.09
C LEU A 19 5.08 12.16 2.69
N GLY A 20 4.53 13.35 2.93
CA GLY A 20 5.23 14.61 2.72
C GLY A 20 6.56 14.68 3.47
N THR A 21 7.43 15.59 3.05
CA THR A 21 8.78 15.70 3.58
C THR A 21 9.23 17.16 3.67
N THR A 22 10.39 17.38 4.30
CA THR A 22 11.03 18.70 4.38
C THR A 22 12.19 18.80 3.40
N PHE A 23 12.66 20.01 3.10
CA PHE A 23 13.82 20.22 2.23
C PHE A 23 15.01 19.35 2.66
N GLY A 24 15.65 18.71 1.68
CA GLY A 24 16.82 17.85 1.89
C GLY A 24 16.53 16.44 2.43
N LYS A 25 15.25 16.08 2.66
CA LYS A 25 14.85 14.73 3.06
C LYS A 25 14.08 14.02 1.93
N PRO A 26 14.25 12.70 1.77
CA PRO A 26 13.50 11.95 0.78
C PRO A 26 12.01 11.87 1.15
N TYR A 27 11.18 11.64 0.13
CA TYR A 27 9.80 11.18 0.36
C TYR A 27 9.80 9.76 0.96
N THR A 28 8.74 9.45 1.68
CA THR A 28 8.47 8.09 2.17
C THR A 28 7.23 7.55 1.49
N LEU A 29 7.34 6.39 0.83
CA LEU A 29 6.19 5.63 0.36
C LEU A 29 5.77 4.66 1.46
N GLN A 30 4.56 4.82 1.96
CA GLN A 30 3.91 3.91 2.90
C GLN A 30 2.95 2.99 2.13
N THR A 31 2.99 1.69 2.47
CA THR A 31 1.95 0.73 2.09
C THR A 31 1.23 0.26 3.33
N ASN A 32 -0.08 0.06 3.24
CA ASN A 32 -0.87 -0.40 4.38
C ASN A 32 -2.00 -1.34 3.95
N VAL A 33 -2.50 -2.12 4.92
CA VAL A 33 -3.63 -3.03 4.72
C VAL A 33 -4.51 -3.01 5.98
N TYR A 34 -5.75 -2.57 5.81
CA TYR A 34 -6.79 -2.64 6.82
C TYR A 34 -7.83 -3.68 6.44
N ILE A 35 -8.29 -4.43 7.45
CA ILE A 35 -9.27 -5.50 7.28
C ILE A 35 -10.36 -5.28 8.32
N ARG A 36 -11.62 -5.21 7.87
CA ARG A 36 -12.81 -5.18 8.73
C ARG A 36 -12.71 -4.18 9.89
N GLY A 37 -12.40 -2.93 9.58
CA GLY A 37 -12.34 -1.84 10.55
C GLY A 37 -11.05 -1.77 11.36
N SER A 38 -10.01 -2.55 11.01
CA SER A 38 -8.72 -2.45 11.69
C SER A 38 -8.01 -1.10 11.45
N GLY A 39 -8.56 -0.23 10.60
CA GLY A 39 -8.13 1.15 10.39
C GLY A 39 -9.03 2.19 11.06
N ASP A 40 -10.09 1.76 11.77
CA ASP A 40 -11.04 2.60 12.47
C ASP A 40 -10.95 2.39 13.98
N GLY A 41 -11.24 3.43 14.77
CA GLY A 41 -11.20 3.33 16.23
C GLY A 41 -9.79 3.03 16.76
N GLU A 42 -9.57 1.83 17.29
CA GLU A 42 -8.23 1.37 17.68
C GLU A 42 -7.48 0.86 16.43
N ILE A 43 -6.57 1.68 15.92
CA ILE A 43 -5.88 1.42 14.66
C ILE A 43 -4.87 0.29 14.82
N ILE A 44 -5.08 -0.80 14.08
CA ILE A 44 -4.16 -1.93 13.91
C ILE A 44 -3.52 -1.81 12.53
N GLY A 45 -2.47 -0.99 12.47
CA GLY A 45 -1.71 -0.72 11.25
C GLY A 45 -0.87 -1.91 10.78
N ARG A 46 -0.75 -2.04 9.46
CA ARG A 46 0.13 -3.00 8.76
C ARG A 46 1.07 -2.26 7.83
N GLU A 47 1.72 -1.23 8.37
CA GLU A 47 2.52 -0.29 7.59
C GLU A 47 3.87 -0.91 7.22
N MET A 48 4.25 -0.77 5.95
CA MET A 48 5.63 -0.86 5.53
C MET A 48 6.01 0.45 4.82
N LYS A 49 7.11 1.07 5.24
CA LYS A 49 7.57 2.37 4.73
C LYS A 49 8.89 2.21 3.98
N PHE A 50 9.02 2.90 2.85
CA PHE A 50 10.17 2.82 1.96
C PHE A 50 10.66 4.20 1.53
N HIS A 51 11.96 4.39 1.41
CA HIS A 51 12.53 5.45 0.57
C HIS A 51 12.67 4.93 -0.87
N LEU A 52 12.44 5.79 -1.86
CA LEU A 52 12.52 5.40 -3.27
C LEU A 52 13.96 5.47 -3.80
N TRP A 53 14.27 4.68 -4.83
CA TRP A 53 15.56 4.69 -5.53
C TRP A 53 15.65 5.77 -6.62
N PHE A 54 14.71 6.72 -6.60
CA PHE A 54 14.60 7.87 -7.49
C PHE A 54 13.88 9.01 -6.77
N ASP A 55 13.92 10.22 -7.33
CA ASP A 55 13.14 11.36 -6.85
C ASP A 55 11.73 11.34 -7.47
N PRO A 56 10.66 11.04 -6.70
CA PRO A 56 9.30 10.92 -7.24
C PRO A 56 8.69 12.26 -7.68
N THR A 57 9.40 13.38 -7.51
CA THR A 57 8.93 14.72 -7.90
C THR A 57 9.39 15.15 -9.29
N GLN A 58 10.40 14.47 -9.86
CA GLN A 58 11.04 14.88 -11.11
C GLN A 58 10.38 14.32 -12.37
N ASP A 59 9.76 13.15 -12.28
CA ASP A 59 9.05 12.52 -13.41
C ASP A 59 7.91 11.62 -12.93
N PHE A 60 7.07 11.16 -13.86
CA PHE A 60 6.03 10.18 -13.59
C PHE A 60 6.63 8.77 -13.42
N HIS A 61 6.15 8.07 -12.41
CA HIS A 61 6.48 6.68 -12.13
C HIS A 61 5.19 5.84 -12.05
N HIS A 62 5.31 4.54 -12.28
CA HIS A 62 4.18 3.62 -12.21
C HIS A 62 4.03 3.03 -10.81
N TYR A 63 2.87 3.28 -10.19
CA TYR A 63 2.50 2.68 -8.90
C TYR A 63 1.28 1.80 -9.10
N ALA A 64 1.33 0.56 -8.59
CA ALA A 64 0.25 -0.39 -8.78
C ALA A 64 -0.02 -1.22 -7.52
N ILE A 65 -1.31 -1.47 -7.28
CA ILE A 65 -1.79 -2.47 -6.33
C ILE A 65 -2.39 -3.60 -7.16
N PHE A 66 -1.78 -4.77 -7.08
CA PHE A 66 -2.42 -6.00 -7.51
C PHE A 66 -3.11 -6.63 -6.31
N TRP A 67 -4.39 -6.96 -6.45
CA TRP A 67 -5.18 -7.63 -5.42
C TRP A 67 -5.94 -8.81 -6.01
N SER A 68 -5.82 -9.96 -5.35
CA SER A 68 -6.55 -11.19 -5.67
C SER A 68 -6.96 -11.89 -4.38
N PRO A 69 -7.84 -12.91 -4.43
CA PRO A 69 -8.21 -13.70 -3.25
C PRO A 69 -7.06 -14.45 -2.56
N LYS A 70 -5.84 -14.41 -3.11
CA LYS A 70 -4.66 -15.12 -2.60
C LYS A 70 -3.59 -14.18 -2.02
N GLU A 71 -3.45 -12.99 -2.58
CA GLU A 71 -2.38 -12.07 -2.23
C GLU A 71 -2.65 -10.65 -2.73
N ILE A 72 -1.98 -9.70 -2.08
CA ILE A 72 -1.79 -8.32 -2.53
C ILE A 72 -0.31 -8.15 -2.85
N ILE A 73 -0.01 -7.49 -3.98
CA ILE A 73 1.34 -7.12 -4.37
C ILE A 73 1.35 -5.62 -4.67
N PHE A 74 2.26 -4.90 -4.04
CA PHE A 74 2.53 -3.49 -4.29
C PHE A 74 3.72 -3.38 -5.23
N LEU A 75 3.59 -2.57 -6.28
CA LEU A 75 4.64 -2.38 -7.27
C LEU A 75 4.98 -0.90 -7.45
N VAL A 76 6.26 -0.65 -7.71
CA VAL A 76 6.82 0.62 -8.16
C VAL A 76 7.65 0.33 -9.42
N ASP A 77 7.27 0.91 -10.56
CA ASP A 77 7.89 0.66 -11.88
C ASP A 77 8.03 -0.83 -12.21
N ASP A 78 6.94 -1.59 -12.04
CA ASP A 78 6.87 -3.06 -12.20
C ASP A 78 7.78 -3.87 -11.25
N VAL A 79 8.47 -3.22 -10.30
CA VAL A 79 9.24 -3.85 -9.23
C VAL A 79 8.33 -4.10 -8.02
N PRO A 80 8.10 -5.37 -7.61
CA PRO A 80 7.35 -5.63 -6.39
C PRO A 80 8.15 -5.12 -5.18
N ILE A 81 7.54 -4.32 -4.32
CA ILE A 81 8.16 -3.80 -3.09
C ILE A 81 7.65 -4.53 -1.84
N ARG A 82 6.40 -5.01 -1.91
CA ARG A 82 5.73 -5.72 -0.83
C ARG A 82 4.79 -6.77 -1.40
N ARG A 83 4.75 -7.92 -0.73
CA ARG A 83 3.80 -9.00 -0.98
C ARG A 83 3.11 -9.34 0.32
N TYR A 84 1.79 -9.18 0.36
CA TYR A 84 0.94 -9.49 1.49
C TYR A 84 0.09 -10.71 1.15
N GLN A 85 0.42 -11.87 1.70
CA GLN A 85 -0.28 -13.13 1.39
C GLN A 85 -1.52 -13.28 2.25
N ARG A 86 -2.59 -13.86 1.69
CA ARG A 86 -3.70 -14.34 2.51
C ARG A 86 -3.22 -15.51 3.38
N LYS A 87 -3.12 -15.27 4.68
CA LYS A 87 -2.82 -16.29 5.70
C LYS A 87 -4.10 -16.77 6.40
N SER A 88 -5.06 -15.88 6.59
CA SER A 88 -6.42 -16.22 7.05
C SER A 88 -7.44 -15.21 6.51
N ASP A 89 -8.72 -15.51 6.67
CA ASP A 89 -9.82 -14.61 6.26
C ASP A 89 -9.97 -13.41 7.19
N ALA A 90 -9.47 -13.54 8.43
CA ALA A 90 -9.47 -12.47 9.41
C ALA A 90 -8.39 -11.41 9.14
N THR A 91 -7.33 -11.78 8.41
CA THR A 91 -6.19 -10.88 8.14
C THR A 91 -6.09 -10.49 6.67
N PHE A 92 -7.10 -10.76 5.83
CA PHE A 92 -7.04 -10.46 4.41
C PHE A 92 -8.34 -9.84 3.88
N PRO A 93 -8.27 -8.77 3.06
CA PRO A 93 -9.46 -8.13 2.49
C PRO A 93 -10.09 -9.01 1.41
N LEU A 94 -11.37 -9.33 1.60
CA LEU A 94 -12.13 -10.27 0.74
C LEU A 94 -13.43 -9.65 0.19
N ARG A 95 -13.77 -8.43 0.59
CA ARG A 95 -14.96 -7.72 0.08
C ARG A 95 -14.56 -6.81 -1.09
N PRO A 96 -15.48 -6.56 -2.04
CA PRO A 96 -15.26 -5.58 -3.10
C PRO A 96 -14.80 -4.22 -2.57
N MET A 97 -13.95 -3.54 -3.33
CA MET A 97 -13.40 -2.21 -3.00
C MET A 97 -13.43 -1.31 -4.23
N TRP A 98 -13.38 0.00 -3.98
CA TRP A 98 -13.29 1.06 -4.96
C TRP A 98 -11.88 1.65 -4.99
N LEU A 99 -11.50 2.20 -6.15
CA LEU A 99 -10.24 2.92 -6.31
C LEU A 99 -10.46 4.39 -5.95
N TYR A 100 -9.60 4.90 -5.06
CA TYR A 100 -9.57 6.30 -4.65
C TYR A 100 -8.19 6.88 -4.93
N GLY A 101 -8.15 8.20 -5.13
CA GLY A 101 -6.93 9.00 -5.15
C GLY A 101 -7.24 10.36 -4.55
N SER A 102 -6.37 10.86 -3.67
CA SER A 102 -6.58 12.11 -2.95
C SER A 102 -5.23 12.79 -2.65
N ILE A 103 -5.32 14.09 -2.37
CA ILE A 103 -4.28 14.86 -1.69
C ILE A 103 -4.96 15.51 -0.48
N TRP A 104 -4.37 15.38 0.70
CA TRP A 104 -5.01 15.83 1.94
C TRP A 104 -3.99 16.15 3.02
N ASP A 105 -4.43 16.90 4.04
CA ASP A 105 -3.60 17.31 5.17
C ASP A 105 -3.60 16.25 6.28
N ALA A 106 -2.47 15.56 6.41
CA ALA A 106 -2.21 14.53 7.41
C ALA A 106 -1.20 15.01 8.47
N SER A 107 -1.19 16.31 8.80
CA SER A 107 -0.22 16.94 9.71
C SER A 107 -0.10 16.29 11.09
N SER A 108 -1.11 15.55 11.54
CA SER A 108 -1.07 14.84 12.83
C SER A 108 -0.09 13.66 12.85
N TRP A 109 0.34 13.12 11.69
CA TRP A 109 1.19 11.92 11.65
C TRP A 109 2.13 11.80 10.45
N ALA A 110 1.88 12.45 9.31
CA ALA A 110 2.56 12.12 8.04
C ALA A 110 4.08 12.35 8.05
N THR A 111 4.54 13.54 8.46
CA THR A 111 5.95 13.91 8.37
C THR A 111 6.64 13.77 9.72
N GLU A 112 7.49 12.75 9.86
CA GLU A 112 8.27 12.46 11.07
C GLU A 112 7.35 12.31 12.30
N ASP A 113 6.34 11.44 12.17
CA ASP A 113 5.32 11.17 13.19
C ASP A 113 4.59 12.44 13.66
N GLY A 114 4.32 13.37 12.73
CA GLY A 114 3.60 14.62 12.98
C GLY A 114 4.46 15.77 13.51
N LYS A 115 5.78 15.58 13.60
CA LYS A 115 6.71 16.64 14.04
C LYS A 115 6.68 17.87 13.13
N TYR A 116 6.56 17.67 11.81
CA TYR A 116 6.45 18.75 10.83
C TYR A 116 5.05 18.77 10.23
N LYS A 117 4.38 19.91 10.34
CA LYS A 117 3.01 20.11 9.84
C LYS A 117 3.03 20.75 8.45
N ALA A 118 1.91 20.67 7.74
CA ALA A 118 1.72 21.38 6.49
C ALA A 118 1.88 22.90 6.72
N ASP A 119 2.80 23.51 5.98
CA ASP A 119 2.97 24.96 5.94
C ASP A 119 2.32 25.49 4.67
N TYR A 120 1.13 26.06 4.83
CA TYR A 120 0.32 26.58 3.73
C TYR A 120 0.93 27.80 3.03
N ASN A 121 2.03 28.38 3.54
CA ASN A 121 2.78 29.38 2.76
C ASN A 121 3.44 28.77 1.51
N TYR A 122 3.62 27.45 1.44
CA TYR A 122 4.11 26.75 0.25
C TYR A 122 2.99 26.27 -0.69
N GLN A 123 1.75 26.70 -0.49
CA GLN A 123 0.64 26.30 -1.35
C GLN A 123 0.80 26.85 -2.79
N PRO A 124 0.25 26.16 -3.81
CA PRO A 124 -0.52 24.91 -3.75
C PRO A 124 0.36 23.65 -3.67
N PHE A 125 -0.11 22.64 -2.94
CA PHE A 125 0.43 21.28 -3.01
C PHE A 125 -0.24 20.54 -4.17
N VAL A 126 0.55 20.00 -5.11
CA VAL A 126 0.02 19.42 -6.35
C VAL A 126 0.53 17.99 -6.53
N ALA A 127 -0.40 17.06 -6.69
CA ALA A 127 -0.13 15.69 -7.14
C ALA A 127 -0.71 15.51 -8.55
N LYS A 128 0.09 14.98 -9.48
CA LYS A 128 -0.34 14.72 -10.86
C LYS A 128 -0.47 13.22 -11.08
N PHE A 129 -1.60 12.80 -11.67
CA PHE A 129 -1.88 11.41 -11.99
C PHE A 129 -2.10 11.27 -13.51
N THR A 130 -1.49 10.26 -14.12
CA THR A 130 -1.66 9.95 -15.54
C THR A 130 -1.50 8.44 -15.77
N GLY A 131 -1.83 7.98 -16.98
CA GLY A 131 -1.62 6.59 -17.37
C GLY A 131 -2.42 5.59 -16.55
N PHE A 132 -3.65 5.94 -16.16
CA PHE A 132 -4.53 5.10 -15.35
C PHE A 132 -4.74 3.73 -15.99
N LYS A 133 -4.48 2.67 -15.21
CA LYS A 133 -4.71 1.27 -15.59
C LYS A 133 -5.64 0.63 -14.56
N ALA A 134 -6.83 0.24 -15.01
CA ALA A 134 -7.76 -0.57 -14.24
C ALA A 134 -8.07 -1.84 -15.03
N GLY A 135 -7.57 -2.97 -14.55
CA GLY A 135 -7.80 -4.28 -15.13
C GLY A 135 -8.16 -5.28 -14.04
N GLY A 136 -9.08 -6.19 -14.33
CA GLY A 136 -9.53 -7.20 -13.37
C GLY A 136 -11.04 -7.40 -13.40
N CYS A 137 -11.59 -7.82 -12.26
CA CYS A 137 -13.00 -8.17 -12.12
C CYS A 137 -13.71 -7.14 -11.24
N SER A 138 -14.81 -6.59 -11.74
CA SER A 138 -15.75 -5.82 -10.92
C SER A 138 -16.58 -6.73 -10.01
N ALA A 139 -17.23 -6.16 -9.00
CA ALA A 139 -18.14 -6.88 -8.10
C ALA A 139 -19.30 -7.59 -8.83
N TYR A 140 -19.67 -7.09 -10.01
CA TYR A 140 -20.76 -7.61 -10.85
C TYR A 140 -20.24 -8.49 -12.01
N SER A 141 -18.95 -8.79 -12.05
CA SER A 141 -18.36 -9.59 -13.12
C SER A 141 -18.82 -11.04 -13.05
N SER A 142 -18.84 -11.70 -14.22
CA SER A 142 -19.08 -13.14 -14.31
C SER A 142 -18.13 -13.91 -13.38
N PRO A 143 -18.56 -15.03 -12.78
CA PRO A 143 -17.66 -15.94 -12.06
C PRO A 143 -16.48 -16.47 -12.89
N ARG A 144 -16.55 -16.36 -14.23
CA ARG A 144 -15.46 -16.71 -15.15
C ARG A 144 -14.38 -15.64 -15.27
N CYS A 145 -14.63 -14.43 -14.79
CA CYS A 145 -13.64 -13.37 -14.79
C CYS A 145 -12.40 -13.80 -13.99
N ARG A 146 -11.22 -13.50 -14.54
CA ARG A 146 -9.94 -13.77 -13.88
C ARG A 146 -9.25 -12.43 -13.62
N PRO A 147 -8.70 -12.22 -12.41
CA PRO A 147 -7.88 -11.05 -12.17
C PRO A 147 -6.65 -11.08 -13.09
N VAL A 148 -6.17 -9.90 -13.47
CA VAL A 148 -4.85 -9.75 -14.12
C VAL A 148 -3.76 -10.31 -13.22
N SER A 149 -2.61 -10.67 -13.77
CA SER A 149 -1.49 -11.18 -12.97
C SER A 149 -0.47 -10.07 -12.73
N ALA A 150 0.03 -9.92 -11.50
CA ALA A 150 1.22 -9.12 -11.21
C ALA A 150 2.52 -9.78 -11.66
N SER A 151 2.45 -11.01 -12.17
CA SER A 151 3.60 -11.74 -12.70
C SER A 151 3.43 -12.01 -14.19
N PRO A 152 4.50 -11.91 -15.00
CA PRO A 152 4.50 -12.41 -16.36
C PRO A 152 4.38 -13.95 -16.42
N HIS A 153 4.55 -14.64 -15.30
CA HIS A 153 4.46 -16.10 -15.25
C HIS A 153 3.00 -16.58 -15.28
N ARG A 154 2.72 -17.62 -16.09
CA ARG A 154 1.36 -18.18 -16.29
C ARG A 154 0.70 -18.72 -15.00
N SER A 155 1.49 -19.06 -13.99
CA SER A 155 0.98 -19.53 -12.69
C SER A 155 0.45 -18.40 -11.80
N GLY A 156 0.67 -17.14 -12.18
CA GLY A 156 0.33 -15.96 -11.37
C GLY A 156 1.28 -15.70 -10.19
N ARG A 157 2.23 -16.60 -9.92
CA ARG A 157 3.22 -16.44 -8.85
C ARG A 157 4.35 -15.53 -9.32
N LEU A 158 4.81 -14.64 -8.44
CA LEU A 158 6.03 -13.86 -8.68
C LEU A 158 7.19 -14.76 -9.13
N THR A 159 7.92 -14.33 -10.16
CA THR A 159 9.11 -15.02 -10.65
C THR A 159 10.26 -14.94 -9.64
N MET A 160 11.27 -15.79 -9.79
CA MET A 160 12.49 -15.69 -8.98
C MET A 160 13.17 -14.32 -9.12
N GLN A 161 13.12 -13.71 -10.31
CA GLN A 161 13.66 -12.37 -10.54
C GLN A 161 12.85 -11.29 -9.80
N GLN A 162 11.52 -11.38 -9.85
CA GLN A 162 10.64 -10.48 -9.08
C GLN A 162 10.90 -10.60 -7.57
N TYR A 163 11.09 -11.81 -7.04
CA TYR A 163 11.46 -12.00 -5.64
C TYR A 163 12.84 -11.43 -5.30
N LYS A 164 13.83 -11.59 -6.18
CA LYS A 164 15.18 -11.01 -5.98
C LYS A 164 15.11 -9.48 -5.95
N ALA A 165 14.36 -8.86 -6.87
CA ALA A 165 14.16 -7.43 -6.91
C ALA A 165 13.45 -6.93 -5.63
N MET A 166 12.37 -7.59 -5.21
CA MET A 166 11.68 -7.25 -3.95
C MET A 166 12.60 -7.36 -2.73
N LYS A 167 13.42 -8.40 -2.66
CA LYS A 167 14.42 -8.54 -1.58
C LYS A 167 15.47 -7.43 -1.60
N TRP A 168 15.90 -6.99 -2.79
CA TRP A 168 16.81 -5.86 -2.92
C TRP A 168 16.15 -4.58 -2.40
N VAL A 169 14.91 -4.28 -2.81
CA VAL A 169 14.14 -3.14 -2.27
C VAL A 169 14.04 -3.23 -0.75
N GLN A 170 13.58 -4.36 -0.22
CA GLN A 170 13.40 -4.53 1.22
C GLN A 170 14.71 -4.47 2.02
N ARG A 171 15.85 -4.76 1.38
CA ARG A 171 17.17 -4.69 2.03
C ARG A 171 17.73 -3.28 2.09
N TYR A 172 17.51 -2.47 1.04
CA TYR A 172 18.19 -1.17 0.88
C TYR A 172 17.27 0.03 1.07
N HIS A 173 15.96 -0.15 0.96
CA HIS A 173 14.98 0.93 0.89
C HIS A 173 13.90 0.87 1.97
N LEU A 174 13.70 -0.27 2.63
CA LEU A 174 12.72 -0.42 3.71
C LEU A 174 13.22 0.28 4.98
N VAL A 175 12.40 1.17 5.52
CA VAL A 175 12.72 1.93 6.75
C VAL A 175 11.81 1.62 7.92
N TYR A 176 10.62 1.06 7.66
CA TYR A 176 9.72 0.57 8.70
C TYR A 176 8.99 -0.68 8.22
N ASP A 177 8.82 -1.64 9.14
CA ASP A 177 8.08 -2.88 8.92
C ASP A 177 7.36 -3.22 10.23
N TYR A 178 6.03 -3.13 10.21
CA TYR A 178 5.20 -3.37 11.39
C TYR A 178 5.41 -4.76 12.00
N CYS A 179 5.80 -5.78 11.22
CA CYS A 179 6.09 -7.12 11.76
C CYS A 179 7.40 -7.20 12.54
N LYS A 180 8.29 -6.21 12.39
CA LYS A 180 9.59 -6.14 13.06
C LYS A 180 9.64 -5.08 14.17
N ASP A 181 8.55 -4.34 14.37
CA ASP A 181 8.47 -3.29 15.38
C ASP A 181 8.14 -3.89 16.75
N PRO A 182 9.11 -3.95 17.70
CA PRO A 182 8.89 -4.58 19.00
C PRO A 182 7.89 -3.83 19.89
N LYS A 183 7.50 -2.61 19.52
CA LYS A 183 6.49 -1.83 20.24
C LYS A 183 5.06 -2.23 19.87
N ARG A 184 4.87 -2.98 18.77
CA ARG A 184 3.55 -3.41 18.30
C ARG A 184 3.09 -4.68 19.04
N ASN A 185 1.80 -4.74 19.35
CA ASN A 185 1.18 -5.97 19.83
C ASN A 185 0.91 -6.92 18.66
N HIS A 186 1.88 -7.80 18.35
CA HIS A 186 1.75 -8.71 17.21
C HIS A 186 0.70 -9.83 17.39
N ALA A 187 0.06 -9.94 18.56
CA ALA A 187 -1.12 -10.82 18.70
C ALA A 187 -2.29 -10.35 17.83
N LEU A 188 -2.36 -9.04 17.53
CA LEU A 188 -3.38 -8.43 16.65
C LEU A 188 -3.04 -8.57 15.15
N THR A 189 -1.81 -8.96 14.84
CA THR A 189 -1.31 -9.15 13.46
C THR A 189 -0.65 -10.53 13.33
N PRO A 190 -1.41 -11.63 13.52
CA PRO A 190 -0.86 -12.98 13.53
C PRO A 190 -0.28 -13.43 12.18
N GLU A 191 -0.56 -12.70 11.09
CA GLU A 191 0.03 -12.96 9.78
C GLU A 191 1.55 -12.72 9.72
N CYS A 192 2.15 -12.06 10.72
CA CYS A 192 3.60 -11.84 10.78
C CYS A 192 4.41 -13.11 11.05
N TRP A 193 3.79 -14.14 11.65
CA TRP A 193 4.51 -15.32 12.18
C TRP A 193 4.31 -16.59 11.35
N ASN A 194 3.45 -16.56 10.33
CA ASN A 194 3.04 -17.72 9.51
C ASN A 194 3.37 -17.53 8.04
#